data_AF-A0A5C5ZGI8-F1
#
_entry.id   AF-A0A5C5ZGI8-F1
#
_cell.length_a   1.000
_cell.length_b   1.000
_cell.length_c   1.000
_cell.angle_alpha   90.00
_cell.angle_beta   90.00
_cell.angle_gamma   90.00
#
_symmetry.space_group_name_H-M   'P 1'
#
loop_
_entity.id
_entity.type
_entity.pdbx_description
1 polymer ?
#
loop_
_entity_poly.entity_id
_entity_poly.type
_entity_poly.pdbx_seq_one_letter_code
_entity_poly.pdbx_strand_id
1 'polypeptide(L)'
;MRSTEGLSLTDCLQVYLFELPKYTPPVNNGIVTDAMEQWLFFFTQAKFLSGNELRQRLPDPVFTEAVRILEMIARNPKERFFYDARLKMERDARAHTQQARLEGLEQGLEQGLEQGLEQGLERGEMSGRVKVLQQLNGLPVSSTSELLALSPTELTDLENELHRRLRKET
;
A
#
# COMPACT_ATOMS: atom_id res chain seq x y z
N MET A 1 10.61 29.97 7.87
CA MET A 1 10.70 31.31 7.25
C MET A 1 9.54 31.40 6.26
N ARG A 2 8.55 32.27 6.48
CA ARG A 2 7.45 32.49 5.50
C ARG A 2 7.98 33.45 4.43
N SER A 3 7.89 33.07 3.16
CA SER A 3 7.96 34.04 2.06
C SER A 3 6.55 34.53 1.72
N THR A 4 6.46 35.62 0.96
CA THR A 4 5.21 36.22 0.49
C THR A 4 4.39 35.32 -0.45
N GLU A 5 4.91 34.17 -0.87
CA GLU A 5 4.31 33.30 -1.89
C GLU A 5 3.87 31.92 -1.38
N GLY A 6 4.09 31.58 -0.10
CA GLY A 6 3.59 30.34 0.50
C GLY A 6 4.57 29.64 1.44
N LEU A 7 4.19 28.44 1.89
CA LEU A 7 5.05 27.56 2.68
C LEU A 7 5.69 26.54 1.73
N SER A 8 6.98 26.72 1.42
CA SER A 8 7.78 25.66 0.82
C SER A 8 8.12 24.64 1.91
N LEU A 9 7.58 23.43 1.77
CA LEU A 9 7.84 22.33 2.71
C LEU A 9 9.13 21.60 2.33
N THR A 10 9.41 21.49 1.03
CA THR A 10 10.66 21.01 0.41
C THR A 10 10.84 21.68 -0.96
N ASP A 11 12.01 21.52 -1.60
CA ASP A 11 12.29 22.02 -2.97
C ASP A 11 11.43 21.33 -4.05
N CYS A 12 10.70 20.27 -3.68
CA CYS A 12 9.84 19.51 -4.59
C CYS A 12 8.34 19.70 -4.29
N LEU A 13 7.98 20.39 -3.20
CA LEU A 13 6.59 20.54 -2.77
C LEU A 13 6.32 21.95 -2.23
N GLN A 14 5.44 22.64 -2.92
CA GLN A 14 4.90 23.93 -2.49
C GLN A 14 3.42 23.77 -2.16
N VAL A 15 3.03 24.25 -0.97
CA VAL A 15 1.64 24.24 -0.53
C VAL A 15 1.12 25.67 -0.49
N TYR A 16 0.05 25.89 -1.23
CA TYR A 16 -0.67 27.15 -1.23
C TYR A 16 -2.00 26.99 -0.49
N LEU A 17 -2.29 27.91 0.43
CA LEU A 17 -3.55 27.96 1.16
C LEU A 17 -4.31 29.20 0.72
N PHE A 18 -5.52 29.01 0.20
CA PHE A 18 -6.38 30.11 -0.22
C PHE A 18 -7.73 30.07 0.49
N GLU A 19 -8.24 31.25 0.80
CA GLU A 19 -9.61 31.44 1.27
C GLU A 19 -10.44 31.98 0.12
N LEU A 20 -11.21 31.11 -0.53
CA LEU A 20 -12.04 31.47 -1.69
C LEU A 20 -12.94 32.71 -1.47
N PRO A 21 -13.56 32.94 -0.29
CA PRO A 21 -14.37 34.13 -0.06
C PRO A 21 -13.60 35.46 -0.11
N LYS A 22 -12.27 35.44 0.05
CA LYS A 22 -11.42 36.64 0.01
C LYS A 22 -10.89 36.94 -1.39
N TYR A 23 -11.06 36.00 -2.33
CA TYR A 23 -10.64 36.20 -3.71
C TYR A 23 -11.59 37.17 -4.42
N THR A 24 -11.02 38.23 -4.99
CA THR A 24 -11.76 39.17 -5.84
C THR A 24 -11.38 38.92 -7.29
N PRO A 25 -12.31 38.47 -8.15
CA PRO A 25 -12.00 38.17 -9.53
C PRO A 25 -11.61 39.46 -10.30
N PRO A 26 -10.74 39.36 -11.32
CA PRO A 26 -10.42 40.47 -12.19
C PRO A 26 -11.69 41.08 -12.80
N VAL A 27 -11.84 42.39 -12.61
CA VAL A 27 -12.97 43.18 -13.15
C VAL A 27 -12.89 43.26 -14.68
N ASN A 28 -11.68 43.15 -15.24
CA ASN A 28 -11.49 43.08 -16.68
C ASN A 28 -12.01 41.73 -17.21
N ASN A 29 -12.71 41.75 -18.34
CA ASN A 29 -13.14 40.56 -19.08
C ASN A 29 -11.99 39.88 -19.87
N GLY A 30 -10.74 40.20 -19.51
CA GLY A 30 -9.56 39.59 -20.11
C GLY A 30 -9.37 38.13 -19.71
N ILE A 31 -8.43 37.49 -20.41
CA ILE A 31 -7.96 36.13 -20.13
C ILE A 31 -7.21 36.14 -18.80
N VAL A 32 -7.50 35.16 -17.95
CA VAL A 32 -6.73 34.94 -16.71
C VAL A 32 -5.49 34.13 -17.06
N THR A 33 -4.31 34.69 -16.87
CA THR A 33 -3.05 34.08 -17.33
C THR A 33 -2.28 33.36 -16.22
N ASP A 34 -2.41 33.79 -14.97
CA ASP A 34 -1.76 33.13 -13.85
C ASP A 34 -2.44 31.80 -13.53
N ALA A 35 -1.65 30.72 -13.40
CA ALA A 35 -2.18 29.36 -13.23
C ALA A 35 -2.99 29.19 -11.94
N MET A 36 -2.60 29.87 -10.86
CA MET A 36 -3.33 29.80 -9.59
C MET A 36 -4.60 30.66 -9.65
N GLU A 37 -4.52 31.84 -10.24
CA GLU A 37 -5.67 32.71 -10.46
C GLU A 37 -6.71 32.06 -11.37
N GLN A 38 -6.30 31.28 -12.37
CA GLN A 38 -7.21 30.52 -13.23
C GLN A 38 -8.09 29.56 -12.40
N TRP A 39 -7.51 28.84 -11.44
CA TRP A 39 -8.26 27.95 -10.54
C TRP A 39 -9.13 28.72 -9.55
N LEU A 40 -8.62 29.80 -8.94
CA LEU A 40 -9.42 30.65 -8.04
C LEU A 40 -10.62 31.28 -8.77
N PHE A 41 -10.40 31.73 -10.00
CA PHE A 41 -11.44 32.25 -10.87
C PHE A 41 -12.46 31.15 -11.19
N PHE A 42 -12.01 29.97 -11.62
CA PHE A 42 -12.90 28.84 -11.91
C PHE A 42 -13.77 28.48 -10.70
N PHE A 43 -13.19 28.26 -9.52
CA PHE A 43 -13.95 27.85 -8.33
C PHE A 43 -14.94 28.89 -7.82
N THR A 44 -14.70 30.19 -8.08
CA THR A 44 -15.58 31.27 -7.60
C THR A 44 -16.61 31.71 -8.63
N GLN A 45 -16.24 31.74 -9.93
CA GLN A 45 -17.06 32.30 -11.00
C GLN A 45 -17.83 31.27 -11.82
N ALA A 46 -17.44 30.00 -11.82
CA ALA A 46 -18.06 29.00 -12.71
C ALA A 46 -19.55 28.73 -12.45
N LYS A 47 -20.07 29.12 -11.29
CA LYS A 47 -21.51 29.05 -10.99
C LYS A 47 -22.34 30.19 -11.61
N PHE A 48 -21.69 31.28 -12.02
CA PHE A 48 -22.33 32.47 -12.57
C PHE A 48 -22.15 32.61 -14.08
N LEU A 49 -21.09 32.00 -14.62
CA LEU A 49 -20.73 32.09 -16.03
C LEU A 49 -21.17 30.83 -16.78
N SER A 50 -21.55 31.00 -18.05
CA SER A 50 -21.76 29.89 -18.97
C SER A 50 -20.42 29.22 -19.33
N GLY A 51 -20.46 27.97 -19.80
CA GLY A 51 -19.24 27.27 -20.20
C GLY A 51 -18.50 27.96 -21.35
N ASN A 52 -19.20 28.70 -22.23
CA ASN A 52 -18.56 29.50 -23.27
C ASN A 52 -17.80 30.69 -22.69
N GLU A 53 -18.39 31.41 -21.73
CA GLU A 53 -17.72 32.52 -21.05
C GLU A 53 -16.51 32.02 -20.25
N LEU A 54 -16.62 30.86 -19.60
CA LEU A 54 -15.49 30.23 -18.92
C LEU A 54 -14.36 29.85 -19.88
N ARG A 55 -14.67 29.23 -21.03
CA ARG A 55 -13.67 28.87 -22.04
C ARG A 55 -12.98 30.09 -22.66
N GLN A 56 -13.66 31.22 -22.77
CA GLN A 56 -13.06 32.48 -23.23
C GLN A 56 -12.10 33.07 -22.18
N ARG A 57 -12.46 32.99 -20.90
CA ARG A 57 -11.64 33.49 -19.79
C ARG A 57 -10.46 32.57 -19.46
N LEU A 58 -10.65 31.25 -19.64
CA LEU A 58 -9.75 30.16 -19.26
C LEU A 58 -9.48 29.26 -20.48
N PRO A 59 -8.60 29.67 -21.40
CA PRO A 59 -8.36 28.96 -22.66
C PRO A 59 -7.51 27.69 -22.50
N ASP A 60 -6.90 27.46 -21.33
CA ASP A 60 -6.05 26.30 -21.10
C ASP A 60 -6.88 24.98 -21.22
N PRO A 61 -6.35 23.95 -21.92
CA PRO A 61 -7.04 22.68 -22.11
C PRO A 61 -7.58 22.02 -20.84
N VAL A 62 -6.91 22.18 -19.71
CA VAL A 62 -7.34 21.60 -18.41
C VAL A 62 -8.73 22.12 -18.03
N PHE A 63 -9.01 23.39 -18.28
CA PHE A 63 -10.32 23.99 -17.98
C PHE A 63 -11.39 23.62 -19.01
N THR A 64 -11.01 23.23 -20.23
CA THR A 64 -11.98 22.72 -21.20
C THR A 64 -12.65 21.43 -20.69
N GLU A 65 -11.85 20.53 -20.09
CA GLU A 65 -12.37 19.31 -19.45
C GLU A 65 -13.22 19.64 -18.23
N ALA A 66 -12.69 20.50 -17.35
CA ALA A 66 -13.37 20.90 -16.11
C ALA A 66 -14.75 21.54 -16.40
N VAL A 67 -14.83 22.43 -17.40
CA VAL A 67 -16.08 23.05 -17.83
C VAL A 67 -17.04 22.01 -18.40
N ARG A 68 -16.58 21.06 -19.22
CA ARG A 68 -17.45 19.99 -19.76
C ARG A 68 -18.07 19.16 -18.65
N ILE A 69 -17.26 18.73 -17.68
CA ILE A 69 -17.72 17.96 -16.53
C ILE A 69 -18.72 18.79 -15.71
N LEU A 70 -18.43 20.07 -15.48
CA LEU A 70 -19.34 20.97 -14.78
C LEU A 70 -20.68 21.12 -15.50
N GLU A 71 -20.67 21.34 -16.82
CA GLU A 71 -21.88 21.44 -17.65
C GLU A 71 -22.71 20.14 -17.60
N MET A 72 -22.06 18.97 -17.66
CA MET A 72 -22.69 17.66 -17.52
C MET A 72 -23.38 17.51 -16.15
N ILE A 73 -22.67 17.82 -15.07
CA ILE A 73 -23.16 17.69 -13.69
C ILE A 73 -24.28 18.70 -13.38
N ALA A 74 -24.14 19.95 -13.82
CA ALA A 74 -25.07 21.03 -13.52
C ALA A 74 -26.39 20.91 -14.27
N ARG A 75 -26.37 20.31 -15.47
CA ARG A 75 -27.54 20.27 -16.36
C ARG A 75 -28.43 19.05 -16.14
N ASN A 76 -27.87 17.92 -15.67
CA ASN A 76 -28.60 16.67 -15.60
C ASN A 76 -28.32 15.87 -14.32
N PRO A 77 -29.23 15.92 -13.32
CA PRO A 77 -29.12 15.13 -12.08
C PRO A 77 -28.93 13.63 -12.32
N LYS A 78 -29.48 13.09 -13.42
CA LYS A 78 -29.35 11.68 -13.79
C LYS A 78 -27.93 11.34 -14.25
N GLU A 79 -27.29 12.21 -15.02
CA GLU A 79 -25.89 12.03 -15.44
C GLU A 79 -24.92 12.17 -14.26
N ARG A 80 -25.18 13.12 -13.36
CA ARG A 80 -24.44 13.22 -12.08
C ARG A 80 -24.54 11.93 -11.28
N PHE A 81 -25.75 11.37 -11.15
CA PHE A 81 -25.96 10.09 -10.46
C PHE A 81 -25.13 8.96 -11.08
N PHE A 82 -25.14 8.81 -12.41
CA PHE A 82 -24.34 7.76 -13.07
C PHE A 82 -22.83 7.98 -12.93
N TYR A 83 -22.38 9.24 -12.98
CA TYR A 83 -20.98 9.58 -12.73
C TYR A 83 -20.55 9.21 -11.31
N ASP A 84 -21.34 9.61 -10.30
CA ASP A 84 -21.06 9.30 -8.90
C ASP A 84 -21.10 7.78 -8.64
N ALA A 85 -22.05 7.07 -9.25
CA ALA A 85 -22.17 5.60 -9.17
C ALA A 85 -20.95 4.90 -9.78
N ARG A 86 -20.46 5.36 -10.94
CA ARG A 86 -19.25 4.84 -11.57
C ARG A 86 -18.03 5.07 -10.69
N LEU A 87 -17.85 6.30 -10.20
CA LEU A 87 -16.72 6.65 -9.34
C LEU A 87 -16.73 5.83 -8.03
N LYS A 88 -17.91 5.59 -7.47
CA LYS A 88 -18.08 4.68 -6.33
C LYS A 88 -17.64 3.27 -6.69
N MET A 89 -18.10 2.70 -7.81
CA MET A 89 -17.72 1.36 -8.25
C MET A 89 -16.20 1.23 -8.44
N GLU A 90 -15.55 2.21 -9.06
CA GLU A 90 -14.10 2.21 -9.25
C GLU A 90 -13.34 2.25 -7.91
N ARG A 91 -13.84 3.01 -6.93
CA ARG A 91 -13.28 3.07 -5.57
C ARG A 91 -13.47 1.77 -4.81
N ASP A 92 -14.67 1.18 -4.86
CA ASP A 92 -14.98 -0.10 -4.22
C ASP A 92 -14.10 -1.21 -4.80
N ALA A 93 -13.92 -1.26 -6.12
CA ALA A 93 -13.06 -2.25 -6.77
C ALA A 93 -11.59 -2.12 -6.34
N ARG A 94 -11.09 -0.88 -6.22
CA ARG A 94 -9.73 -0.61 -5.70
C ARG A 94 -9.60 -1.01 -4.24
N ALA A 95 -10.58 -0.68 -3.41
CA ALA A 95 -10.62 -1.04 -2.00
C ALA A 95 -10.62 -2.57 -1.82
N HIS A 96 -11.47 -3.29 -2.57
CA HIS A 96 -11.52 -4.75 -2.55
C HIS A 96 -10.20 -5.38 -2.97
N THR A 97 -9.58 -4.90 -4.06
CA THR A 97 -8.29 -5.42 -4.52
C THR A 97 -7.19 -5.19 -3.47
N GLN A 98 -7.18 -4.00 -2.85
CA GLN A 98 -6.22 -3.67 -1.81
C GLN A 98 -6.42 -4.53 -0.56
N GLN A 99 -7.67 -4.72 -0.14
CA GLN A 99 -8.02 -5.55 1.01
C GLN A 99 -7.61 -7.01 0.76
N ALA A 100 -7.96 -7.59 -0.39
CA ALA A 100 -7.58 -8.96 -0.74
C ALA A 100 -6.05 -9.16 -0.75
N ARG A 101 -5.29 -8.15 -1.18
CA ARG A 101 -3.82 -8.18 -1.11
C ARG A 101 -3.31 -8.18 0.32
N LEU A 102 -3.90 -7.36 1.20
CA LEU A 102 -3.51 -7.28 2.60
C LEU A 102 -3.83 -8.60 3.33
N GLU A 103 -5.05 -9.11 3.16
CA GLU A 103 -5.48 -10.40 3.72
C GLU A 103 -4.59 -11.55 3.22
N GLY A 104 -4.27 -11.58 1.93
CA GLY A 104 -3.38 -12.61 1.37
C GLY A 104 -1.95 -12.53 1.92
N LEU A 105 -1.43 -11.32 2.19
CA LEU A 105 -0.12 -11.14 2.81
C LEU A 105 -0.14 -11.57 4.28
N GLU A 106 -1.18 -11.19 5.03
CA GLU A 106 -1.36 -11.56 6.43
C GLU A 106 -1.47 -13.08 6.59
N GLN A 107 -2.34 -13.72 5.81
CA GLN A 107 -2.49 -15.19 5.79
C GLN A 107 -1.19 -15.88 5.38
N GLY A 108 -0.49 -15.37 4.37
CA GLY A 108 0.78 -15.95 3.94
C GLY A 108 1.88 -15.86 5.01
N LEU A 109 1.91 -14.75 5.78
CA LEU A 109 2.86 -14.56 6.86
C LEU A 109 2.52 -15.44 8.06
N GLU A 110 1.23 -15.52 8.43
CA GLU A 110 0.74 -16.39 9.50
C GLU A 110 1.05 -17.86 9.20
N GLN A 111 0.67 -18.36 8.02
CA GLN A 111 0.94 -19.73 7.60
C GLN A 111 2.44 -20.02 7.51
N GLY A 112 3.23 -19.09 6.97
CA GLY A 112 4.68 -19.25 6.88
C GLY A 112 5.36 -19.30 8.25
N LEU A 113 4.89 -18.51 9.21
CA LEU A 113 5.41 -18.50 10.57
C LEU A 113 5.00 -19.75 11.34
N GLU A 114 3.74 -20.19 11.22
CA GLU A 114 3.24 -21.42 11.83
C GLU A 114 4.02 -22.64 11.32
N GLN A 115 4.12 -22.81 9.99
CA GLN A 115 4.89 -23.91 9.39
C GLN A 115 6.37 -23.86 9.75
N GLY A 116 6.98 -22.67 9.74
CA GLY A 116 8.37 -22.49 10.12
C GLY A 116 8.65 -22.84 11.58
N LEU A 117 7.72 -22.48 12.48
CA LEU A 117 7.82 -22.80 13.90
C LEU A 117 7.65 -24.30 14.15
N GLU A 118 6.64 -24.93 13.54
CA GLU A 118 6.39 -26.37 13.66
C GLU A 118 7.59 -27.19 13.20
N GLN A 119 8.11 -26.90 12.00
CA GLN A 119 9.30 -27.57 11.46
C GLN A 119 10.54 -27.31 12.33
N GLY A 120 10.68 -26.09 12.88
CA GLY A 120 11.77 -25.73 13.77
C GLY A 120 11.74 -26.53 15.09
N LEU A 121 10.56 -26.68 15.69
CA LEU A 121 10.35 -27.46 16.91
C LEU A 121 10.62 -28.95 16.68
N GLU A 122 10.08 -29.53 15.62
CA GLU A 122 10.29 -30.95 15.28
C GLU A 122 11.78 -31.25 15.05
N ARG A 123 12.48 -30.41 14.28
CA ARG A 123 13.93 -30.55 14.07
C ARG A 123 14.74 -30.36 15.35
N GLY A 124 14.34 -29.41 16.20
CA GLY A 124 14.95 -29.21 17.51
C GLY A 124 14.81 -30.43 18.41
N GLU A 125 13.63 -31.06 18.41
CA GLU A 125 13.36 -32.26 19.20
C GLU A 125 14.19 -33.47 18.72
N MET A 126 14.23 -33.72 17.41
CA MET A 126 15.07 -34.79 16.82
C MET A 126 16.55 -34.58 17.16
N SER A 127 17.05 -33.35 17.00
CA SER A 127 18.43 -33.02 17.39
C SER A 127 18.67 -33.28 18.88
N GLY A 128 17.71 -32.94 19.75
CA GLY A 128 17.76 -33.23 21.18
C GLY A 128 17.85 -34.74 21.46
N ARG A 129 16.99 -35.55 20.82
CA ARG A 129 16.99 -37.01 20.95
C ARG A 129 18.33 -37.62 20.54
N VAL A 130 18.88 -37.22 19.39
CA VAL A 130 20.20 -37.69 18.92
C VAL A 130 21.30 -37.35 19.93
N LYS A 131 21.34 -36.13 20.47
CA LYS A 131 22.35 -35.73 21.46
C LYS A 131 22.28 -36.57 22.74
N VAL A 132 21.07 -36.81 23.24
CA VAL A 132 20.87 -37.67 24.41
C VAL A 132 21.37 -39.09 24.13
N LEU A 133 21.05 -39.66 22.96
CA LEU A 133 21.54 -40.98 22.57
C LEU A 133 23.06 -41.03 22.42
N GLN A 134 23.68 -39.99 21.86
CA GLN A 134 25.15 -39.89 21.79
C GLN A 134 25.76 -39.94 23.21
N GLN A 135 25.22 -39.17 24.16
CA GLN A 135 25.67 -39.20 25.55
C GLN A 135 25.53 -40.59 26.19
N LEU A 136 24.38 -41.26 25.97
CA LEU A 136 24.12 -42.58 26.53
C LEU A 136 25.04 -43.67 25.95
N ASN A 137 25.44 -43.54 24.68
CA ASN A 137 26.44 -44.42 24.05
C ASN A 137 27.89 -44.04 24.42
N GLY A 138 28.12 -43.03 25.27
CA GLY A 138 29.46 -42.54 25.60
C GLY A 138 30.20 -41.85 24.43
N LEU A 139 29.47 -41.42 23.39
CA LEU A 139 30.01 -40.73 22.22
C LEU A 139 30.09 -39.21 22.46
N PRO A 140 31.01 -38.51 21.77
CA PRO A 140 31.01 -37.04 21.76
C PRO A 140 29.70 -36.50 21.18
N VAL A 141 29.15 -35.49 21.84
CA VAL A 141 27.88 -34.87 21.46
C VAL A 141 28.09 -33.89 20.30
N SER A 142 27.36 -34.09 19.21
CA SER A 142 27.40 -33.19 18.05
C SER A 142 26.79 -31.82 18.38
N SER A 143 27.26 -30.78 17.71
CA SER A 143 26.69 -29.44 17.89
C SER A 143 25.27 -29.36 17.30
N THR A 144 24.43 -28.43 17.78
CA THR A 144 23.07 -28.24 17.21
C THR A 144 23.16 -27.86 15.74
N SER A 145 24.16 -27.05 15.36
CA SER A 145 24.35 -26.61 13.97
C SER A 145 24.68 -27.77 13.04
N GLU A 146 25.53 -28.71 13.48
CA GLU A 146 25.86 -29.92 12.71
C GLU A 146 24.62 -30.79 12.50
N LEU A 147 23.83 -30.98 13.56
CA LEU A 147 22.64 -31.81 13.48
C LEU A 147 21.53 -31.16 12.64
N LEU A 148 21.36 -29.84 12.71
CA LEU A 148 20.38 -29.11 11.89
C LEU A 148 20.79 -29.00 10.40
N ALA A 149 22.08 -29.19 10.08
CA ALA A 149 22.55 -29.25 8.71
C ALA A 149 22.17 -30.57 8.00
N LEU A 150 21.85 -31.61 8.77
CA LEU A 150 21.34 -32.88 8.24
C LEU A 150 19.88 -32.75 7.81
N SER A 151 19.51 -33.48 6.77
CA SER A 151 18.11 -33.68 6.40
C SER A 151 17.34 -34.44 7.50
N PRO A 152 16.01 -34.30 7.58
CA PRO A 152 15.19 -35.04 8.56
C PRO A 152 15.38 -36.56 8.47
N THR A 153 15.56 -37.08 7.26
CA THR A 153 15.82 -38.50 7.02
C THR A 153 17.17 -38.94 7.56
N GLU A 154 18.23 -38.16 7.34
CA GLU A 154 19.57 -38.46 7.87
C GLU A 154 19.60 -38.42 9.40
N LEU A 155 18.88 -37.48 10.01
CA LEU A 155 18.71 -37.42 11.47
C LEU A 155 18.01 -38.66 12.03
N THR A 156 16.95 -39.10 11.34
CA THR A 156 16.20 -40.31 11.72
C THR A 156 17.05 -41.57 11.61
N ASP A 157 17.83 -41.69 10.54
CA ASP A 157 18.74 -42.81 10.34
C ASP A 157 19.84 -42.85 11.41
N LEU A 158 20.39 -41.67 11.76
CA LEU A 158 21.36 -41.53 12.84
C LEU A 158 20.77 -41.91 14.20
N GLU A 159 19.56 -41.45 14.52
CA GLU A 159 18.83 -41.81 15.75
C GLU A 159 18.67 -43.34 15.85
N ASN A 160 18.24 -43.98 14.76
CA ASN A 160 18.05 -45.43 14.68
C ASN A 160 19.35 -46.22 14.88
N GLU A 161 20.46 -45.75 14.30
CA GLU A 161 21.78 -46.38 14.47
C GLU A 161 22.25 -46.29 15.93
N LEU A 162 22.11 -45.12 16.56
CA LEU A 162 22.47 -44.93 17.98
C LEU A 162 21.63 -45.81 18.91
N HIS A 163 20.35 -46.01 18.61
CA HIS A 163 19.50 -46.95 19.33
C HIS A 163 19.94 -48.41 19.19
N ARG A 164 20.39 -48.84 18.00
CA ARG A 164 20.87 -50.21 17.79
C ARG A 164 22.15 -50.51 18.56
N ARG A 165 23.04 -49.52 18.71
CA ARG A 165 24.28 -49.66 19.49
C ARG A 165 24.00 -49.90 20.97
N LEU A 166 23.14 -49.07 21.56
CA LEU A 166 22.68 -49.24 22.94
C LEU A 166 22.12 -50.64 23.22
N ARG A 167 21.34 -51.21 22.30
CA ARG A 167 20.77 -52.56 22.45
C ARG A 167 21.78 -53.70 22.30
N LYS A 168 22.95 -53.46 21.71
CA LYS A 168 24.00 -54.47 21.56
C LYS A 168 24.98 -54.50 22.73
N GLU A 169 25.02 -53.43 23.54
CA GLU A 169 25.88 -53.30 24.71
C GLU A 169 25.22 -53.77 26.03
N THR A 170 23.90 -54.00 26.02
CA THR A 170 23.13 -54.65 27.10
C THR A 170 22.98 -56.14 26.89
#